data_AF-A0A846C7J6-F1
#
_entry.id   AF-A0A846C7J6-F1
#
_cell.length_a   1.000
_cell.length_b   1.000
_cell.length_c   1.000
_cell.angle_alpha   90.00
_cell.angle_beta   90.00
_cell.angle_gamma   90.00
#
_symmetry.space_group_name_H-M   'P 1'
#
loop_
_entity.id
_entity.type
_entity.pdbx_description
1 polymer ?
#
loop_
_entity_poly.entity_id
_entity_poly.type
_entity_poly.pdbx_seq_one_letter_code
_entity_poly.pdbx_strand_id
1 'polypeptide(L)' 'YDLIGNFILPEKAWWNYYLPLQEKINDLGQIYKNDAEALAVLENEQREIEMYREYHDWYGYGFVALQKSTRAKSPEI' A
#
# COMPACT_ATOMS: atom_id res chain seq x y z
N TYR A 1 -14.70 -19.51 6.52
CA TYR A 1 -13.59 -18.92 7.29
C TYR A 1 -14.20 -18.10 8.40
N ASP A 2 -13.58 -18.09 9.57
CA ASP A 2 -14.01 -17.31 10.73
C ASP A 2 -13.08 -16.10 10.87
N LEU A 3 -13.63 -14.90 11.06
CA LEU A 3 -12.85 -13.68 11.27
C LEU A 3 -12.28 -13.68 12.69
N ILE A 4 -10.95 -13.71 12.82
CA ILE A 4 -10.27 -13.78 14.12
C ILE A 4 -9.54 -12.49 14.50
N GLY A 5 -9.42 -11.54 13.56
CA GLY A 5 -8.84 -10.24 13.84
C GLY A 5 -8.87 -9.34 12.63
N ASN A 6 -8.96 -8.03 12.85
CA ASN A 6 -8.75 -7.03 11.82
C ASN A 6 -8.30 -5.71 12.46
N PHE A 7 -7.56 -4.90 11.71
CA PHE A 7 -7.26 -3.52 12.07
C PHE A 7 -6.94 -2.71 10.81
N ILE A 8 -7.18 -1.40 10.87
CA ILE A 8 -6.70 -0.45 9.85
C ILE A 8 -5.25 -0.11 10.16
N LEU A 9 -4.39 -0.13 9.14
CA LEU A 9 -2.99 0.25 9.32
C LEU A 9 -2.91 1.71 9.78
N PRO A 10 -2.11 2.01 10.81
CA PRO A 10 -1.92 3.39 11.24
C PRO A 10 -1.19 4.17 10.16
N GLU A 11 -1.46 5.47 10.08
CA GLU A 11 -0.80 6.40 9.15
C GLU A 11 0.74 6.28 9.18
N LYS A 12 1.32 6.09 10.38
CA LYS A 12 2.77 5.87 10.54
C LYS A 12 3.32 4.73 9.67
N ALA A 13 2.54 3.68 9.42
CA ALA A 13 2.98 2.57 8.57
C ALA A 13 3.19 3.01 7.12
N TRP A 14 2.38 3.94 6.63
CA TRP A 14 2.51 4.51 5.29
C TRP A 14 3.71 5.44 5.19
N TRP A 15 3.93 6.31 6.18
CA TRP A 15 5.12 7.17 6.16
C TRP A 15 6.43 6.40 6.32
N ASN A 16 6.42 5.28 7.06
CA ASN A 16 7.56 4.37 7.10
C ASN A 16 7.89 3.76 5.72
N TYR A 17 6.91 3.70 4.81
CA TYR A 17 7.11 3.24 3.44
C TYR A 17 7.45 4.39 2.48
N TYR A 18 6.70 5.49 2.53
CA TYR A 18 6.84 6.59 1.58
C TYR A 18 8.07 7.47 1.80
N LEU A 19 8.55 7.64 3.05
CA LEU A 19 9.75 8.45 3.28
C LEU A 19 10.99 7.86 2.59
N PRO A 20 11.34 6.57 2.77
CA PRO A 20 12.45 5.96 2.01
C PRO A 20 12.20 5.91 0.50
N LEU A 21 10.95 5.71 0.07
CA LEU A 21 10.61 5.71 -1.35
C LEU A 21 10.87 7.08 -1.98
N GLN A 22 10.49 8.16 -1.30
CA GLN A 22 10.70 9.52 -1.78
C GLN A 22 12.19 9.86 -1.94
N GLU A 23 13.03 9.45 -0.99
CA GLU A 23 14.49 9.58 -1.11
C GLU A 23 15.01 8.84 -2.35
N LYS A 24 14.54 7.61 -2.55
CA LYS A 24 14.92 6.79 -3.71
C LYS A 24 14.46 7.40 -5.03
N ILE A 25 13.26 7.97 -5.10
CA ILE A 25 12.75 8.68 -6.28
C ILE A 25 13.71 9.82 -6.67
N ASN A 26 14.17 10.61 -5.69
CA ASN A 26 15.10 11.70 -5.93
C ASN A 26 16.45 11.21 -6.46
N ASP A 27 17.01 10.16 -5.85
CA ASP A 27 18.28 9.56 -6.28
C ASP A 27 18.19 8.99 -7.71
N LEU A 28 17.12 8.24 -7.99
CA LEU A 28 16.88 7.66 -9.31
C LEU A 28 16.61 8.72 -10.37
N GLY A 29 15.96 9.83 -10.01
CA GLY A 29 15.75 10.96 -10.92
C GLY A 29 17.06 11.55 -11.42
N GLN A 30 18.12 11.55 -10.61
CA GLN A 30 19.45 11.99 -11.05
C GLN A 30 20.14 10.98 -11.96
N ILE A 31 20.01 9.68 -11.67
CA ILE A 31 20.59 8.58 -12.46
C ILE A 31 19.95 8.52 -13.85
N TYR A 32 18.62 8.65 -13.92
CA TYR A 32 17.82 8.49 -15.13
C TYR A 32 17.39 9.82 -15.77
N LYS A 33 18.11 10.92 -15.50
CA LYS A 33 17.74 12.29 -15.96
C LYS A 33 17.50 12.46 -17.47
N ASN A 34 18.01 11.54 -18.29
CA ASN A 34 17.86 11.56 -19.76
C ASN A 34 16.96 10.42 -20.29
N ASP A 35 16.33 9.66 -19.41
CA ASP A 35 15.43 8.56 -19.75
C ASP A 35 13.99 8.97 -19.42
N ALA A 36 13.27 9.40 -20.45
CA ALA A 36 11.91 9.90 -20.30
C ALA A 36 10.92 8.83 -19.80
N GLU A 37 11.15 7.55 -20.12
CA GLU A 37 10.29 6.46 -19.67
C GLU A 37 10.50 6.21 -18.16
N ALA A 38 11.75 6.16 -17.73
CA ALA A 38 12.08 6.02 -16.32
C ALA A 38 11.57 7.21 -15.49
N LEU A 39 11.71 8.44 -15.98
CA LEU A 39 11.20 9.63 -15.30
C LEU A 39 9.67 9.62 -15.17
N ALA A 40 8.95 9.14 -16.19
CA ALA A 40 7.49 9.02 -16.12
C ALA A 40 7.02 8.02 -15.03
N VAL A 41 7.77 6.94 -14.81
CA VAL A 41 7.51 6.01 -13.70
C VAL A 41 7.73 6.72 -12.37
N LEU A 42 8.86 7.41 -12.19
CA LEU A 42 9.18 8.14 -10.95
C LEU A 42 8.15 9.24 -10.63
N GLU A 43 7.64 9.93 -11.65
CA GLU A 43 6.57 10.92 -11.49
C GLU A 43 5.25 10.29 -11.02
N ASN A 44 4.91 9.09 -11.48
CA ASN A 44 3.71 8.38 -11.02
C ASN A 44 3.83 7.97 -9.55
N GLU A 45 4.99 7.45 -9.14
CA GLU A 45 5.27 7.11 -7.73
C GLU A 45 5.20 8.36 -6.82
N GLN A 46 5.78 9.48 -7.26
CA GLN A 46 5.67 10.74 -6.52
C GLN A 46 4.21 11.21 -6.42
N ARG A 47 3.42 11.04 -7.48
CA ARG A 47 1.99 11.40 -7.49
C ARG A 47 1.19 10.56 -6.49
N GLU A 48 1.52 9.29 -6.32
CA GLU A 48 0.90 8.43 -5.30
C GLU A 48 1.19 8.96 -3.88
N ILE A 49 2.44 9.36 -3.61
CA ILE A 49 2.83 9.95 -2.31
C ILE A 49 2.00 11.21 -2.02
N GLU A 50 1.82 12.08 -3.03
CA GLU A 50 1.01 13.29 -2.89
C GLU A 50 -0.48 12.98 -2.68
N MET A 51 -1.02 12.01 -3.42
CA MET A 51 -2.40 11.55 -3.22
C MET A 51 -2.62 11.04 -1.80
N TYR A 52 -1.67 10.28 -1.26
CA TYR A 52 -1.77 9.80 0.12
C TYR A 52 -1.71 10.97 1.10
N ARG A 53 -0.78 11.89 0.92
CA ARG A 53 -0.66 13.09 1.77
C ARG A 53 -1.97 13.88 1.85
N GLU A 54 -2.65 14.06 0.73
CA GLU A 54 -3.87 14.87 0.63
C GLU A 54 -5.15 14.10 1.03
N TYR A 55 -5.21 12.80 0.77
CA TYR A 55 -6.47 12.02 0.85
C TYR A 55 -6.41 10.76 1.72
N HIS A 56 -5.38 10.57 2.56
CA HIS A 56 -5.25 9.36 3.41
C HIS A 56 -6.45 9.10 4.35
N ASP A 57 -7.23 10.12 4.71
CA ASP A 57 -8.44 9.94 5.51
C ASP A 57 -9.56 9.17 4.76
N TRP A 58 -9.48 9.09 3.44
CA TRP A 58 -10.51 8.50 2.58
C TRP A 58 -10.18 7.08 2.13
N TYR A 59 -8.91 6.69 2.20
CA TYR A 59 -8.46 5.35 1.79
C TYR A 59 -7.23 4.91 2.57
N GLY A 60 -7.09 3.59 2.71
CA GLY A 60 -5.97 3.02 3.42
C GLY A 60 -5.97 1.51 3.34
N TYR A 61 -5.05 0.89 4.08
CA TYR A 61 -4.89 -0.55 4.11
C TYR A 61 -5.47 -1.09 5.40
N GLY A 62 -6.16 -2.22 5.31
CA GLY A 62 -6.61 -2.99 6.45
C GLY A 62 -5.92 -4.35 6.45
N PHE A 63 -5.57 -4.83 7.63
CA PHE A 63 -5.13 -6.21 7.82
C PHE A 63 -6.31 -7.04 8.34
N VAL A 64 -6.50 -8.23 7.75
CA VAL A 64 -7.58 -9.15 8.13
C VAL A 64 -6.99 -10.54 8.37
N ALA A 65 -7.22 -11.08 9.55
CA ALA A 65 -6.84 -12.43 9.92
C ALA A 65 -8.08 -13.34 9.90
N LEU A 66 -8.01 -14.37 9.06
CA LEU A 66 -9.09 -15.36 8.88
C LEU A 66 -8.60 -16.75 9.27
N GLN A 67 -9.42 -17.47 10.03
CA GLN A 67 -9.20 -18.88 10.34
C GLN A 67 -10.03 -19.75 9.40
N LYS A 68 -9.44 -20.81 8.85
CA LYS A 68 -10.19 -21.80 8.07
C LYS A 68 -11.19 -22.49 9.01
N SER A 69 -12.48 -22.38 8.69
CA SER A 69 -13.52 -22.99 9.52
C SER A 69 -13.44 -24.52 9.36
N THR A 70 -13.47 -25.23 10.49
CA THR A 70 -13.50 -26.70 10.52
C THR A 70 -14.92 -27.26 10.54
N ARG A 71 -15.95 -26.42 10.46
CA ARG A 71 -17.34 -26.89 10.33
C ARG A 71 -17.46 -27.76 9.08
N ALA A 72 -17.82 -29.03 9.26
CA ALA A 72 -18.19 -29.90 8.16
C ALA A 72 -19.36 -29.25 7.41
N LYS A 73 -19.34 -29.32 6.08
CA LYS A 73 -20.53 -28.97 5.28
C LYS A 73 -21.67 -29.86 5.78
N SER A 74 -22.73 -29.29 6.34
CA SER A 74 -23.96 -30.04 6.57
C SER A 74 -24.40 -30.65 5.24
N PRO A 75 -24.84 -31.93 5.20
CA PRO A 75 -25.41 -32.47 3.97
C PRO A 75 -26.64 -31.64 3.61
N GLU A 76 -26.71 -31.21 2.35
CA GLU A 76 -27.94 -30.68 1.75
C GLU A 76 -29.01 -31.79 1.85
N ILE A 77 -30.16 -31.47 2.44
CA ILE A 77 -31.35 -32.34 2.49
C ILE A 77 -32.20 -32.05 1.26
#